data_AF-A0A1Z2TKM9-F1
#
_entry.id   AF-A0A1Z2TKM9-F1
#
_cell.length_a   1.000
_cell.length_b   1.000
_cell.length_c   1.000
_cell.angle_alpha   90.00
_cell.angle_beta   90.00
_cell.angle_gamma   90.00
#
_symmetry.space_group_name_H-M   'P 1'
#
loop_
_entity.id
_entity.type
_entity.pdbx_description
1 polymer ?
#
loop_
_entity_poly.entity_id
_entity_poly.type
_entity_poly.pdbx_seq_one_letter_code
_entity_poly.pdbx_strand_id
1 'polypeptide(L)'
;MPVDVYREALRLASDIRDKYLRAVTYAKIGYYMYRAKKPEYKTAFKYAFNAAASIENPVLLVKALVEIGTYLRRADSKTAQKVFHQAYESILTFPEPLKDDLLEELVIRLLELDMPDDALFYATDVEDSVKRNDLFLKILRVYLRKGNMRRARLIIEQIDDEPWHSIAAIEAIKEHLKREEFGSAIRVLSELKSEYWLGEAMKEVAVYLKNSDVPTATYEKFVDIALGMSSDTGFDVLRSLLIGLGNQGELDFVMDILSRVYPDERLSIIEGIVKTSVDKEDVLFDLINHLEGEEFERIAGFVMDQLLSKPAHGKYRRLVKTIGERTMEDSVRVKVATYLAKLGDFEDALKFAQLVRGHYLRSLAFGSIAVAKLKAGDIDGAIDAALEVKDPKWGSWLLSEILTKILELHAEGEVSEDIEERAKHQRILWEKG
;
A
#
# COMPACT_ATOMS: atom_id res chain seq x y z
N MET A 1 -56.81 -33.17 0.72
CA MET A 1 -55.73 -32.64 1.59
C MET A 1 -54.64 -32.11 0.68
N PRO A 2 -54.04 -30.94 0.94
CA PRO A 2 -52.89 -30.51 0.15
C PRO A 2 -51.79 -31.57 0.29
N VAL A 3 -51.31 -32.08 -0.85
CA VAL A 3 -50.26 -33.10 -0.88
C VAL A 3 -49.06 -32.55 -0.11
N ASP A 4 -48.53 -33.32 0.84
CA ASP A 4 -47.31 -32.94 1.55
C ASP A 4 -46.16 -32.99 0.53
N VAL A 5 -45.84 -31.82 -0.04
CA VAL A 5 -44.87 -31.64 -1.12
C VAL A 5 -43.53 -32.30 -0.79
N TYR A 6 -43.15 -32.36 0.50
CA TYR A 6 -41.92 -33.03 0.93
C TYR A 6 -42.00 -34.56 0.85
N ARG A 7 -43.14 -35.16 1.18
CA ARG A 7 -43.35 -36.61 1.00
C ARG A 7 -43.35 -36.99 -0.47
N GLU A 8 -43.98 -36.15 -1.31
CA GLU A 8 -43.94 -36.36 -2.75
C GLU A 8 -42.52 -36.19 -3.32
N ALA A 9 -41.77 -35.18 -2.87
CA ALA A 9 -40.37 -35.01 -3.26
C ALA A 9 -39.50 -36.21 -2.86
N LEU A 10 -39.68 -36.77 -1.66
CA LEU A 10 -38.99 -37.99 -1.24
C LEU A 10 -39.36 -39.19 -2.12
N ARG A 11 -40.64 -39.34 -2.48
CA ARG A 11 -41.09 -40.40 -3.39
C ARG A 11 -40.48 -40.22 -4.78
N LEU A 12 -40.51 -39.02 -5.36
CA LEU A 12 -39.94 -38.77 -6.68
C LEU A 12 -38.42 -38.96 -6.71
N ALA A 13 -37.73 -38.62 -5.62
CA ALA A 13 -36.31 -38.87 -5.50
C ALA A 13 -35.94 -40.37 -5.54
N SER A 14 -36.84 -41.30 -5.16
CA SER A 14 -36.55 -42.74 -5.27
C SER A 14 -36.41 -43.21 -6.70
N ASP A 15 -37.06 -42.53 -7.64
CA ASP A 15 -37.09 -42.88 -9.07
C ASP A 15 -35.82 -42.41 -9.80
N ILE A 16 -34.95 -41.62 -9.16
CA ILE A 16 -33.66 -41.20 -9.70
C ILE A 16 -32.75 -42.44 -9.83
N ARG A 17 -32.40 -42.79 -11.07
CA ARG A 17 -31.56 -43.97 -11.38
C ARG A 17 -30.11 -43.78 -10.96
N ASP A 18 -29.56 -42.58 -11.17
CA ASP A 18 -28.20 -42.26 -10.78
C ASP A 18 -28.09 -42.22 -9.25
N LYS A 19 -27.34 -43.17 -8.70
CA LYS A 19 -27.25 -43.39 -7.24
C LYS A 19 -26.62 -42.19 -6.52
N TYR A 20 -25.66 -41.51 -7.15
CA TYR A 20 -25.02 -40.30 -6.61
C TYR A 20 -26.02 -39.13 -6.57
N LEU A 21 -26.65 -38.82 -7.70
CA LEU A 21 -27.66 -37.75 -7.78
C LEU A 21 -28.83 -38.01 -6.84
N ARG A 22 -29.24 -39.27 -6.68
CA ARG A 22 -30.29 -39.66 -5.74
C ARG A 22 -29.88 -39.37 -4.30
N ALA A 23 -28.68 -39.76 -3.89
CA ALA A 23 -28.16 -39.50 -2.55
C ALA A 23 -28.11 -38.00 -2.23
N VAL A 24 -27.52 -37.20 -3.14
CA VAL A 24 -27.44 -35.74 -3.00
C VAL A 24 -28.82 -35.09 -2.97
N THR A 25 -29.76 -35.58 -3.78
CA THR A 25 -31.14 -35.08 -3.81
C THR A 25 -31.86 -35.33 -2.49
N TYR A 26 -31.72 -36.53 -1.89
CA TYR A 26 -32.28 -36.80 -0.57
C TYR A 26 -31.69 -35.89 0.51
N ALA A 27 -30.39 -35.62 0.49
CA ALA A 27 -29.75 -34.70 1.43
C ALA A 27 -30.27 -33.26 1.27
N LYS A 28 -30.43 -32.79 0.04
CA LYS A 28 -31.06 -31.50 -0.29
C LYS A 28 -32.48 -31.41 0.27
N ILE A 29 -33.32 -32.43 0.01
CA ILE A 29 -34.68 -32.49 0.54
C ILE A 29 -34.65 -32.44 2.07
N GLY A 30 -33.79 -33.22 2.72
CA GLY A 30 -33.62 -33.20 4.17
C GLY A 30 -33.26 -31.82 4.71
N TYR A 31 -32.33 -31.11 4.08
CA TYR A 31 -32.00 -29.72 4.45
C TYR A 31 -33.21 -28.77 4.34
N TYR A 32 -33.97 -28.85 3.24
CA TYR A 32 -35.14 -27.99 3.06
C TYR A 32 -36.29 -28.35 4.01
N MET A 33 -36.48 -29.63 4.32
CA MET A 33 -37.40 -30.09 5.36
C MET A 33 -37.02 -29.52 6.73
N TYR A 34 -35.73 -29.53 7.08
CA TYR A 34 -35.22 -28.93 8.31
C TYR A 34 -35.51 -27.42 8.37
N ARG A 35 -35.21 -26.68 7.29
CA ARG A 35 -35.53 -25.24 7.21
C ARG A 35 -37.02 -24.95 7.36
N ALA A 36 -37.87 -25.85 6.86
CA ALA A 36 -39.33 -25.77 7.01
C ALA A 36 -39.84 -26.31 8.36
N LYS A 37 -38.94 -26.62 9.31
CA LYS A 37 -39.25 -27.17 10.65
C LYS A 37 -40.07 -28.47 10.60
N LYS A 38 -39.89 -29.28 9.57
CA LYS A 38 -40.54 -30.60 9.45
C LYS A 38 -39.77 -31.63 10.28
N PRO A 39 -40.41 -32.31 11.26
CA PRO A 39 -39.72 -33.21 12.17
C PRO A 39 -39.10 -34.43 11.48
N GLU A 40 -39.60 -34.82 10.31
CA GLU A 40 -39.17 -36.00 9.55
C GLU A 40 -37.92 -35.77 8.68
N TYR A 41 -37.27 -34.60 8.75
CA TYR A 41 -36.09 -34.29 7.93
C TYR A 41 -34.95 -35.32 8.08
N LYS A 42 -34.83 -35.94 9.26
CA LYS A 42 -33.85 -37.00 9.53
C LYS A 42 -34.08 -38.25 8.66
N THR A 43 -35.32 -38.52 8.27
CA THR A 43 -35.67 -39.64 7.37
C THR A 43 -35.10 -39.41 5.98
N ALA A 44 -35.14 -38.18 5.47
CA ALA A 44 -34.52 -37.83 4.20
C ALA A 44 -33.01 -38.08 4.21
N PHE A 45 -32.32 -37.68 5.29
CA PHE A 45 -30.89 -37.98 5.45
C PHE A 45 -30.60 -39.49 5.56
N LYS A 46 -31.46 -40.28 6.24
CA LYS A 46 -31.35 -41.75 6.22
C LYS A 46 -31.45 -42.31 4.81
N TYR A 47 -32.38 -41.81 3.98
CA TYR A 47 -32.46 -42.21 2.57
C TYR A 47 -31.24 -41.78 1.77
N ALA A 48 -30.66 -40.62 2.06
CA ALA A 48 -29.41 -40.17 1.45
C ALA A 48 -28.26 -41.15 1.75
N PHE A 49 -28.09 -41.57 3.00
CA PHE A 49 -27.06 -42.56 3.38
C PHE A 49 -27.30 -43.93 2.74
N ASN A 50 -28.55 -44.41 2.70
CA ASN A 50 -28.87 -45.67 2.04
C ASN A 50 -28.58 -45.62 0.53
N ALA A 51 -28.88 -44.51 -0.12
CA ALA A 51 -28.56 -44.31 -1.53
C ALA A 51 -27.04 -44.26 -1.75
N ALA A 52 -26.31 -43.54 -0.89
CA ALA A 52 -24.85 -43.48 -0.95
C ALA A 52 -24.21 -44.86 -0.76
N ALA A 53 -24.65 -45.64 0.24
CA ALA A 53 -24.15 -46.99 0.52
C ALA A 53 -24.34 -47.98 -0.64
N SER A 54 -25.23 -47.67 -1.60
CA SER A 54 -25.43 -48.49 -2.80
C SER A 54 -24.51 -48.11 -3.98
N ILE A 55 -23.72 -47.04 -3.86
CA ILE A 55 -22.78 -46.58 -4.90
C ILE A 55 -21.56 -47.50 -4.93
N GLU A 56 -21.33 -48.16 -6.07
CA GLU A 56 -20.21 -49.08 -6.25
C GLU A 56 -18.88 -48.38 -6.55
N ASN A 57 -18.93 -47.23 -7.23
CA ASN A 57 -17.72 -46.44 -7.50
C ASN A 57 -17.29 -45.72 -6.21
N PRO A 58 -16.10 -46.03 -5.66
CA PRO A 58 -15.69 -45.50 -4.36
C PRO A 58 -15.45 -43.98 -4.38
N VAL A 59 -15.02 -43.41 -5.52
CA VAL A 59 -14.85 -41.95 -5.67
C VAL A 59 -16.21 -41.25 -5.59
N LEU A 60 -17.22 -41.77 -6.29
CA LEU A 60 -18.57 -41.22 -6.24
C LEU A 60 -19.21 -41.39 -4.86
N LEU A 61 -18.88 -42.46 -4.14
CA LEU A 61 -19.30 -42.66 -2.75
C LEU A 61 -18.74 -41.55 -1.84
N VAL A 62 -17.43 -41.29 -1.90
CA VAL A 62 -16.80 -40.20 -1.14
C VAL A 62 -17.46 -38.85 -1.48
N LYS A 63 -17.59 -38.51 -2.76
CA LYS A 63 -18.24 -37.26 -3.18
C LYS A 63 -19.68 -37.17 -2.67
N ALA A 64 -20.44 -38.28 -2.69
CA ALA A 64 -21.78 -38.31 -2.11
C ALA A 64 -21.76 -38.03 -0.61
N LEU A 65 -20.83 -38.63 0.15
CA LEU A 65 -20.69 -38.39 1.59
C LEU A 65 -20.34 -36.93 1.88
N VAL A 66 -19.43 -36.31 1.13
CA VAL A 66 -19.09 -34.88 1.28
C VAL A 66 -20.30 -33.97 1.03
N GLU A 67 -21.09 -34.25 -0.02
CA GLU A 67 -22.32 -33.51 -0.31
C GLU A 67 -23.40 -33.72 0.75
N ILE A 68 -23.59 -34.96 1.23
CA ILE A 68 -24.52 -35.27 2.33
C ILE A 68 -24.10 -34.50 3.59
N GLY A 69 -22.82 -34.55 3.96
CA GLY A 69 -22.25 -33.83 5.09
C GLY A 69 -22.47 -32.32 4.97
N THR A 70 -22.29 -31.76 3.76
CA THR A 70 -22.50 -30.33 3.45
C THR A 70 -23.93 -29.90 3.77
N TYR A 71 -24.94 -30.63 3.26
CA TYR A 71 -26.35 -30.31 3.55
C TYR A 71 -26.72 -30.59 5.01
N LEU A 72 -26.13 -31.61 5.61
CA LEU A 72 -26.39 -31.98 7.00
C LEU A 72 -25.80 -30.97 7.98
N ARG A 73 -24.66 -30.35 7.67
CA ARG A 73 -23.95 -29.39 8.56
C ARG A 73 -24.85 -28.28 9.08
N ARG A 74 -25.74 -27.78 8.21
CA ARG A 74 -26.71 -26.71 8.53
C ARG A 74 -27.90 -27.17 9.37
N ALA A 75 -28.12 -28.48 9.50
CA ALA A 75 -29.23 -29.09 10.24
C ALA A 75 -28.78 -29.80 11.52
N ASP A 76 -27.64 -30.50 11.48
CA ASP A 76 -27.04 -31.24 12.59
C ASP A 76 -25.51 -31.28 12.39
N SER A 77 -24.82 -30.36 13.04
CA SER A 77 -23.37 -30.19 12.85
C SER A 77 -22.54 -31.34 13.41
N LYS A 78 -22.99 -31.99 14.50
CA LYS A 78 -22.27 -33.11 15.11
C LYS A 78 -22.34 -34.35 14.22
N THR A 79 -23.51 -34.62 13.64
CA THR A 79 -23.64 -35.73 12.70
C THR A 79 -22.88 -35.44 11.41
N ALA A 80 -22.94 -34.21 10.90
CA ALA A 80 -22.18 -33.82 9.71
C ALA A 80 -20.66 -34.02 9.88
N GLN A 81 -20.09 -33.64 11.03
CA GLN A 81 -18.67 -33.86 11.33
C GLN A 81 -18.28 -35.34 11.22
N LYS A 82 -19.12 -36.26 11.72
CA LYS A 82 -18.90 -37.71 11.58
C LYS A 82 -18.94 -38.17 10.12
N VAL A 83 -19.81 -37.58 9.31
CA VAL A 83 -19.91 -37.90 7.87
C VAL A 83 -18.66 -37.43 7.14
N PHE A 84 -18.15 -36.23 7.44
CA PHE A 84 -16.89 -35.75 6.87
C PHE A 84 -15.71 -36.62 7.29
N HIS A 85 -15.65 -37.00 8.56
CA HIS A 85 -14.62 -37.93 9.03
C HIS A 85 -14.72 -39.30 8.33
N GLN A 86 -15.93 -39.84 8.12
CA GLN A 86 -16.11 -41.06 7.34
C GLN A 86 -15.64 -40.90 5.88
N ALA A 87 -15.92 -39.75 5.26
CA ALA A 87 -15.42 -39.46 3.92
C ALA A 87 -13.89 -39.41 3.90
N TYR A 88 -13.27 -38.73 4.88
CA TYR A 88 -11.82 -38.67 5.07
C TYR A 88 -11.19 -40.05 5.24
N GLU A 89 -11.69 -40.91 6.13
CA GLU A 89 -11.18 -42.27 6.32
C GLU A 89 -11.27 -43.09 5.02
N SER A 90 -12.34 -42.91 4.25
CA SER A 90 -12.46 -43.54 2.94
C SER A 90 -11.45 -42.97 1.93
N ILE A 91 -11.17 -41.66 1.98
CA ILE A 91 -10.18 -41.01 1.11
C ILE A 91 -8.78 -41.58 1.36
N LEU A 92 -8.40 -41.83 2.63
CA LEU A 92 -7.08 -42.38 2.96
C LEU A 92 -6.79 -43.76 2.34
N THR A 93 -7.82 -44.47 1.85
CA THR A 93 -7.65 -45.78 1.19
C THR A 93 -7.30 -45.69 -0.30
N PHE A 94 -7.38 -44.51 -0.91
CA PHE A 94 -7.05 -44.33 -2.33
C PHE A 94 -5.54 -44.21 -2.54
N PRO A 95 -5.03 -44.65 -3.71
CA PRO A 95 -3.63 -44.43 -4.08
C PRO A 95 -3.38 -42.97 -4.51
N GLU A 96 -2.13 -42.54 -4.45
CA GLU A 96 -1.70 -41.28 -5.06
C GLU A 96 -1.80 -41.29 -6.59
N PRO A 97 -2.06 -40.14 -7.23
CA PRO A 97 -2.27 -38.80 -6.65
C PRO A 97 -3.74 -38.51 -6.27
N LEU A 98 -4.63 -39.48 -6.44
CA LEU A 98 -6.07 -39.30 -6.28
C LEU A 98 -6.47 -39.06 -4.81
N LYS A 99 -5.73 -39.63 -3.87
CA LYS A 99 -5.91 -39.39 -2.42
C LYS A 99 -5.80 -37.89 -2.13
N ASP A 100 -4.70 -37.27 -2.53
CA ASP A 100 -4.45 -35.85 -2.31
C ASP A 100 -5.47 -34.95 -3.02
N ASP A 101 -5.88 -35.29 -4.25
CA ASP A 101 -6.93 -34.54 -4.97
C ASP A 101 -8.27 -34.54 -4.21
N LEU A 102 -8.65 -35.68 -3.62
CA LEU A 102 -9.88 -35.81 -2.85
C LEU A 102 -9.77 -35.17 -1.46
N LEU A 103 -8.60 -35.22 -0.81
CA LEU A 103 -8.34 -34.49 0.43
C LEU A 103 -8.44 -32.99 0.19
N GLU A 104 -7.86 -32.48 -0.90
CA GLU A 104 -7.95 -31.07 -1.27
C GLU A 104 -9.42 -30.62 -1.43
N GLU A 105 -10.23 -31.38 -2.18
CA GLU A 105 -11.66 -31.10 -2.37
C GLU A 105 -12.43 -31.08 -1.03
N LEU A 106 -12.14 -32.04 -0.14
CA LEU A 106 -12.74 -32.10 1.19
C LEU A 106 -12.33 -30.91 2.07
N VAL A 107 -11.04 -30.60 2.14
CA VAL A 107 -10.50 -29.50 2.96
C VAL A 107 -11.09 -28.17 2.49
N ILE A 108 -11.14 -27.91 1.18
CA ILE A 108 -11.77 -26.70 0.63
C ILE A 108 -13.24 -26.62 1.04
N ARG A 109 -13.99 -27.73 0.90
CA ARG A 109 -15.41 -27.76 1.30
C ARG A 109 -15.60 -27.50 2.80
N LEU A 110 -14.70 -28.00 3.66
CA LEU A 110 -14.75 -27.73 5.11
C LEU A 110 -14.49 -26.26 5.43
N LEU A 111 -13.56 -25.61 4.72
CA LEU A 111 -13.33 -24.17 4.86
C LEU A 111 -14.55 -23.34 4.44
N GLU A 112 -15.23 -23.71 3.35
CA GLU A 112 -16.50 -23.07 2.92
C GLU A 112 -17.62 -23.22 3.97
N LEU A 113 -17.55 -24.28 4.78
CA LEU A 113 -18.50 -24.59 5.85
C LEU A 113 -18.06 -24.06 7.23
N ASP A 114 -17.02 -23.24 7.26
CA ASP A 114 -16.46 -22.65 8.47
C ASP A 114 -15.98 -23.70 9.49
N MET A 115 -15.36 -24.78 9.02
CA MET A 115 -14.81 -25.89 9.82
C MET A 115 -13.28 -25.98 9.71
N PRO A 116 -12.52 -24.96 10.15
CA PRO A 116 -11.08 -24.90 9.94
C PRO A 116 -10.27 -25.90 10.79
N ASP A 117 -10.81 -26.39 11.92
CA ASP A 117 -10.10 -27.38 12.76
C ASP A 117 -10.07 -28.76 12.08
N ASP A 118 -11.21 -29.22 11.54
CA ASP A 118 -11.26 -30.47 10.76
C ASP A 118 -10.49 -30.33 9.44
N ALA A 119 -10.59 -29.16 8.78
CA ALA A 119 -9.83 -28.86 7.57
C ALA A 119 -8.31 -28.94 7.82
N LEU A 120 -7.83 -28.39 8.93
CA LEU A 120 -6.42 -28.49 9.32
C LEU A 120 -6.00 -29.94 9.59
N PHE A 121 -6.81 -30.68 10.34
CA PHE A 121 -6.52 -32.07 10.65
C PHE A 121 -6.48 -32.95 9.40
N TYR A 122 -7.35 -32.76 8.41
CA TYR A 122 -7.30 -33.56 7.19
C TYR A 122 -6.20 -33.11 6.21
N ALA A 123 -5.84 -31.83 6.21
CA ALA A 123 -4.77 -31.33 5.36
C ALA A 123 -3.40 -31.90 5.72
N THR A 124 -3.19 -32.38 6.96
CA THR A 124 -1.90 -32.97 7.36
C THR A 124 -1.57 -34.28 6.64
N ASP A 125 -2.58 -34.99 6.10
CA ASP A 125 -2.38 -36.27 5.40
C ASP A 125 -2.17 -36.14 3.89
N VAL A 126 -2.10 -34.90 3.39
CA VAL A 126 -1.73 -34.61 1.99
C VAL A 126 -0.23 -34.85 1.81
N GLU A 127 0.13 -35.76 0.91
CA GLU A 127 1.53 -36.17 0.68
C GLU A 127 2.30 -35.15 -0.14
N ASP A 128 1.70 -34.63 -1.21
CA ASP A 128 2.24 -33.58 -2.05
C ASP A 128 2.44 -32.30 -1.21
N SER A 129 3.70 -31.95 -0.96
CA SER A 129 4.05 -30.83 -0.10
C SER A 129 3.56 -29.49 -0.64
N VAL A 130 3.52 -29.32 -1.97
CA VAL A 130 3.04 -28.09 -2.62
C VAL A 130 1.55 -27.92 -2.34
N LYS A 131 0.74 -28.95 -2.61
CA LYS A 131 -0.71 -28.92 -2.32
C LYS A 131 -0.99 -28.76 -0.83
N ARG A 132 -0.26 -29.49 0.02
CA ARG A 132 -0.41 -29.40 1.48
C ARG A 132 -0.15 -27.99 1.97
N ASN A 133 0.95 -27.37 1.54
CA ASN A 133 1.32 -26.04 1.98
C ASN A 133 0.36 -24.97 1.44
N ASP A 134 -0.15 -25.13 0.21
CA ASP A 134 -1.21 -24.27 -0.33
C ASP A 134 -2.52 -24.36 0.48
N LEU A 135 -2.91 -25.57 0.90
CA LEU A 135 -4.05 -25.77 1.79
C LEU A 135 -3.79 -25.14 3.17
N PHE A 136 -2.61 -25.33 3.74
CA PHE A 136 -2.21 -24.70 5.00
C PHE A 136 -2.30 -23.17 4.93
N LEU A 137 -1.85 -22.54 3.85
CA LEU A 137 -2.04 -21.09 3.65
C LEU A 137 -3.53 -20.69 3.59
N LYS A 138 -4.39 -21.46 2.91
CA LYS A 138 -5.84 -21.19 2.89
C LYS A 138 -6.45 -21.28 4.30
N ILE A 139 -6.06 -22.30 5.07
CA ILE A 139 -6.53 -22.51 6.44
C ILE A 139 -6.00 -21.40 7.37
N LEU A 140 -4.72 -21.04 7.26
CA LEU A 140 -4.07 -19.94 7.99
C LEU A 140 -4.85 -18.64 7.85
N ARG A 141 -5.20 -18.25 6.62
CA ARG A 141 -6.00 -17.05 6.33
C ARG A 141 -7.35 -17.05 7.06
N VAL A 142 -7.99 -18.22 7.19
CA VAL A 142 -9.25 -18.34 7.95
C VAL A 142 -8.99 -18.09 9.44
N TYR A 143 -7.94 -18.66 10.03
CA TYR A 143 -7.60 -18.41 11.43
C TYR A 143 -7.19 -16.97 11.71
N LEU A 144 -6.36 -16.36 10.85
CA LEU A 144 -5.95 -14.96 10.96
C LEU A 144 -7.16 -14.02 10.94
N ARG A 145 -8.07 -14.17 9.97
CA ARG A 145 -9.31 -13.37 9.90
C ARG A 145 -10.18 -13.50 11.15
N LYS A 146 -10.20 -14.69 11.77
CA LYS A 146 -10.92 -14.95 13.02
C LYS A 146 -10.17 -14.48 14.27
N GLY A 147 -8.93 -13.99 14.14
CA GLY A 147 -8.07 -13.62 15.26
C GLY A 147 -7.55 -14.81 16.07
N ASN A 148 -7.60 -16.03 15.53
CA ASN A 148 -7.13 -17.22 16.22
C ASN A 148 -5.61 -17.40 16.01
N MET A 149 -4.82 -16.53 16.64
CA MET A 149 -3.37 -16.47 16.48
C MET A 149 -2.67 -17.76 16.93
N ARG A 150 -3.23 -18.46 17.91
CA ARG A 150 -2.69 -19.75 18.37
C ARG A 150 -2.71 -20.80 17.27
N ARG A 151 -3.84 -20.93 16.56
CA ARG A 151 -3.96 -21.88 15.43
C ARG A 151 -3.15 -21.42 14.23
N ALA A 152 -3.12 -20.12 13.95
CA ALA A 152 -2.29 -19.56 12.88
C ALA A 152 -0.79 -19.89 13.10
N ARG A 153 -0.28 -19.69 14.32
CA ARG A 153 1.11 -20.04 14.66
C ARG A 153 1.43 -21.52 14.47
N LEU A 154 0.54 -22.42 14.90
CA LEU A 154 0.73 -23.85 14.69
C LEU A 154 0.89 -24.22 13.22
N ILE A 155 0.18 -23.53 12.31
CA ILE A 155 0.32 -23.76 10.87
C ILE A 155 1.67 -23.26 10.36
N ILE A 156 2.09 -22.06 10.77
CA ILE A 156 3.40 -21.49 10.39
C ILE A 156 4.53 -22.43 10.83
N GLU A 157 4.45 -22.97 12.05
CA GLU A 157 5.41 -23.93 12.60
C GLU A 157 5.42 -25.30 11.89
N GLN A 158 4.34 -25.64 11.17
CA GLN A 158 4.24 -26.89 10.39
C GLN A 158 4.73 -26.77 8.96
N ILE A 159 4.88 -25.55 8.44
CA ILE A 159 5.38 -25.30 7.10
C ILE A 159 6.89 -25.08 7.21
N ASP A 160 7.70 -26.09 6.87
CA ASP A 160 9.16 -25.95 6.82
C ASP A 160 9.67 -25.50 5.43
N ASP A 161 8.87 -25.69 4.39
CA ASP A 161 9.25 -25.42 3.01
C ASP A 161 9.16 -23.93 2.66
N GLU A 162 10.19 -23.42 2.00
CA GLU A 162 10.15 -22.12 1.32
C GLU A 162 9.58 -22.29 -0.10
N PRO A 163 8.76 -21.33 -0.60
CA PRO A 163 8.45 -20.02 -0.02
C PRO A 163 7.28 -19.98 0.96
N TRP A 164 6.57 -21.09 1.19
CA TRP A 164 5.31 -21.10 1.94
C TRP A 164 5.47 -20.66 3.39
N HIS A 165 6.56 -21.03 4.06
CA HIS A 165 6.82 -20.61 5.45
C HIS A 165 6.86 -19.09 5.56
N SER A 166 7.66 -18.45 4.71
CA SER A 166 7.81 -17.00 4.71
C SER A 166 6.54 -16.28 4.24
N ILE A 167 5.79 -16.83 3.28
CA ILE A 167 4.48 -16.31 2.89
C ILE A 167 3.50 -16.35 4.09
N ALA A 168 3.47 -17.46 4.82
CA ALA A 168 2.63 -17.63 6.00
C ALA A 168 2.99 -16.62 7.11
N ALA A 169 4.29 -16.44 7.37
CA ALA A 169 4.81 -15.46 8.32
C ALA A 169 4.43 -14.03 7.93
N ILE A 170 4.60 -13.65 6.65
CA ILE A 170 4.21 -12.32 6.14
C ILE A 170 2.71 -12.07 6.29
N GLU A 171 1.86 -13.06 6.01
CA GLU A 171 0.41 -12.93 6.22
C GLU A 171 0.05 -12.71 7.70
N ALA A 172 0.74 -13.40 8.62
CA ALA A 172 0.57 -13.18 10.05
C ALA A 172 1.06 -11.81 10.50
N ILE A 173 2.20 -11.32 9.98
CA ILE A 173 2.72 -9.97 10.26
C ILE A 173 1.69 -8.92 9.86
N LYS A 174 1.13 -9.02 8.64
CA LYS A 174 0.09 -8.09 8.16
C LYS A 174 -1.11 -8.03 9.11
N GLU A 175 -1.57 -9.18 9.60
CA GLU A 175 -2.71 -9.24 10.52
C GLU A 175 -2.35 -8.70 11.91
N HIS A 176 -1.17 -9.00 12.43
CA HIS A 176 -0.69 -8.44 13.71
C HIS A 176 -0.56 -6.93 13.64
N LEU A 177 -0.01 -6.37 12.55
CA LEU A 177 0.09 -4.93 12.34
C LEU A 177 -1.29 -4.27 12.35
N LYS A 178 -2.27 -4.80 11.59
CA LYS A 178 -3.65 -4.29 11.56
C LYS A 178 -4.36 -4.29 12.92
N ARG A 179 -3.93 -5.16 13.83
CA ARG A 179 -4.44 -5.26 15.21
C ARG A 179 -3.61 -4.48 16.21
N GLU A 180 -2.60 -3.73 15.75
CA GLU A 180 -1.64 -3.00 16.57
C GLU A 180 -0.85 -3.91 17.54
N GLU A 181 -0.73 -5.19 17.20
CA GLU A 181 0.02 -6.19 17.96
C GLU A 181 1.52 -6.17 17.57
N PHE A 182 2.16 -5.01 17.65
CA PHE A 182 3.52 -4.78 17.13
C PHE A 182 4.57 -5.74 17.69
N GLY A 183 4.48 -6.09 18.99
CA GLY A 183 5.39 -7.05 19.60
C GLY A 183 5.29 -8.45 19.00
N SER A 184 4.09 -8.85 18.55
CA SER A 184 3.89 -10.11 17.83
C SER A 184 4.45 -10.03 16.41
N ALA A 185 4.20 -8.92 15.71
CA ALA A 185 4.76 -8.69 14.38
C ALA A 185 6.31 -8.73 14.38
N ILE A 186 6.95 -8.05 15.35
CA ILE A 186 8.40 -8.06 15.54
C ILE A 186 8.92 -9.47 15.80
N ARG A 187 8.21 -10.27 16.61
CA ARG A 187 8.62 -11.65 16.88
C ARG A 187 8.64 -12.49 15.60
N VAL A 188 7.57 -12.43 14.82
CA VAL A 188 7.47 -13.18 13.56
C VAL A 188 8.51 -12.70 12.54
N LEU A 189 8.76 -11.39 12.45
CA LEU A 189 9.86 -10.84 11.64
C LEU A 189 11.22 -11.42 12.05
N SER A 190 11.47 -11.50 13.36
CA SER A 190 12.76 -12.01 13.90
C SER A 190 12.97 -13.50 13.63
N GLU A 191 11.92 -14.25 13.30
CA GLU A 191 11.98 -15.67 12.97
C GLU A 191 12.33 -15.91 11.48
N LEU A 192 12.19 -14.88 10.62
CA LEU A 192 12.54 -14.96 9.20
C LEU A 192 14.07 -15.02 9.03
N LYS A 193 14.55 -16.17 8.55
CA LYS A 193 16.00 -16.45 8.38
C LYS A 193 16.59 -15.85 7.10
N SER A 194 15.78 -15.76 6.05
CA SER A 194 16.22 -15.26 4.75
C SER A 194 16.11 -13.74 4.72
N GLU A 195 17.21 -13.07 4.39
CA GLU A 195 17.23 -11.60 4.27
C GLU A 195 16.28 -11.10 3.17
N TYR A 196 16.10 -11.89 2.10
CA TYR A 196 15.10 -11.60 1.06
C TYR A 196 13.69 -11.55 1.65
N TRP A 197 13.28 -12.58 2.40
CA TRP A 197 11.94 -12.66 2.99
C TRP A 197 11.73 -11.66 4.12
N LEU A 198 12.77 -11.39 4.92
CA LEU A 198 12.76 -10.32 5.90
C LEU A 198 12.54 -8.97 5.21
N GLY A 199 13.21 -8.73 4.07
CA GLY A 199 13.00 -7.55 3.24
C GLY A 199 11.57 -7.42 2.73
N GLU A 200 10.98 -8.49 2.19
CA GLU A 200 9.58 -8.51 1.74
C GLU A 200 8.61 -8.24 2.89
N ALA A 201 8.84 -8.84 4.06
CA ALA A 201 8.04 -8.60 5.24
C ALA A 201 8.15 -7.15 5.74
N MET A 202 9.36 -6.60 5.73
CA MET A 202 9.61 -5.23 6.16
C MET A 202 9.06 -4.18 5.19
N LYS A 203 8.93 -4.48 3.89
CA LYS A 203 8.18 -3.62 2.96
C LYS A 203 6.72 -3.47 3.40
N GLU A 204 6.09 -4.56 3.84
CA GLU A 204 4.71 -4.52 4.35
C GLU A 204 4.60 -3.73 5.65
N VAL A 205 5.60 -3.85 6.54
CA VAL A 205 5.72 -3.02 7.74
C VAL A 205 5.81 -1.54 7.37
N ALA A 206 6.71 -1.17 6.45
CA ALA A 206 6.88 0.22 6.02
C ALA A 206 5.58 0.80 5.42
N VAL A 207 4.88 0.02 4.59
CA VAL A 207 3.58 0.40 4.02
C VAL A 207 2.53 0.65 5.10
N TYR A 208 2.47 -0.21 6.13
CA TYR A 208 1.55 -0.05 7.24
C TYR A 208 1.88 1.20 8.08
N LEU A 209 3.15 1.33 8.48
CA LEU A 209 3.60 2.39 9.37
C LEU A 209 3.46 3.78 8.75
N LYS A 210 3.61 3.92 7.42
CA LYS A 210 3.48 5.20 6.69
C LYS A 210 2.19 5.99 7.00
N ASN A 211 1.11 5.31 7.40
CA ASN A 211 -0.17 5.95 7.71
C ASN A 211 -0.65 5.67 9.15
N SER A 212 0.20 5.09 9.99
CA SER A 212 -0.15 4.73 11.37
C SER A 212 0.34 5.77 12.36
N ASP A 213 -0.44 6.05 13.39
CA ASP A 213 -0.03 6.89 14.53
C ASP A 213 0.41 5.97 15.66
N VAL A 214 1.71 5.65 15.71
CA VAL A 214 2.26 4.73 16.72
C VAL A 214 3.37 5.42 17.52
N PRO A 215 3.58 5.05 18.80
CA PRO A 215 4.64 5.64 19.61
C PRO A 215 6.02 5.45 18.97
N THR A 216 6.92 6.43 19.10
CA THR A 216 8.28 6.42 18.52
C THR A 216 9.08 5.16 18.86
N ALA A 217 8.96 4.64 20.09
CA ALA A 217 9.61 3.39 20.52
C ALA A 217 9.15 2.15 19.71
N THR A 218 8.03 2.24 19.00
CA THR A 218 7.54 1.20 18.07
C THR A 218 8.30 1.28 16.75
N TYR A 219 8.49 2.48 16.21
CA TYR A 219 9.30 2.70 15.01
C TYR A 219 10.74 2.22 15.20
N GLU A 220 11.34 2.57 16.34
CA GLU A 220 12.71 2.20 16.71
C GLU A 220 12.97 0.70 16.53
N LYS A 221 12.07 -0.15 17.02
CA LYS A 221 12.24 -1.61 16.92
C LYS A 221 12.21 -2.12 15.48
N PHE A 222 11.41 -1.52 14.59
CA PHE A 222 11.39 -1.91 13.18
C PHE A 222 12.60 -1.34 12.43
N VAL A 223 13.04 -0.13 12.78
CA VAL A 223 14.27 0.46 12.26
C VAL A 223 15.49 -0.37 12.64
N ASP A 224 15.57 -0.84 13.89
CA ASP A 224 16.68 -1.70 14.35
C ASP A 224 16.77 -3.00 13.54
N ILE A 225 15.62 -3.61 13.21
CA ILE A 225 15.58 -4.78 12.34
C ILE A 225 16.12 -4.43 10.95
N ALA A 226 15.70 -3.30 10.37
CA ALA A 226 16.17 -2.86 9.06
C ALA A 226 17.68 -2.52 9.06
N LEU A 227 18.20 -1.89 10.13
CA LEU A 227 19.62 -1.59 10.30
C LEU A 227 20.47 -2.86 10.49
N GLY A 228 19.90 -3.93 11.04
CA GLY A 228 20.56 -5.22 11.15
C GLY A 228 20.74 -5.93 9.80
N MET A 229 20.01 -5.53 8.76
CA MET A 229 20.14 -6.06 7.41
C MET A 229 21.35 -5.41 6.71
N SER A 230 22.32 -6.22 6.27
CA SER A 230 23.57 -5.72 5.68
C SER A 230 23.53 -5.62 4.15
N SER A 231 22.43 -6.02 3.52
CA SER A 231 22.25 -5.98 2.07
C SER A 231 21.61 -4.67 1.57
N ASP A 232 21.72 -4.45 0.26
CA ASP A 232 20.99 -3.39 -0.46
C ASP A 232 19.47 -3.44 -0.20
N THR A 233 18.92 -4.65 0.00
CA THR A 233 17.48 -4.83 0.31
C THR A 233 17.15 -4.26 1.69
N GLY A 234 18.03 -4.43 2.67
CA GLY A 234 17.90 -3.83 4.00
C GLY A 234 17.89 -2.31 3.92
N PHE A 235 18.80 -1.75 3.12
CA PHE A 235 18.87 -0.31 2.91
C PHE A 235 17.61 0.24 2.23
N ASP A 236 17.10 -0.42 1.18
CA ASP A 236 15.87 0.00 0.49
C ASP A 236 14.66 0.02 1.43
N VAL A 237 14.56 -0.99 2.30
CA VAL A 237 13.54 -1.07 3.35
C VAL A 237 13.68 0.08 4.34
N LEU A 238 14.89 0.29 4.89
CA LEU A 238 15.17 1.35 5.84
C LEU A 238 14.83 2.71 5.24
N ARG A 239 15.26 2.96 4.00
CA ARG A 239 14.95 4.16 3.23
C ARG A 239 13.46 4.39 3.11
N SER A 240 12.70 3.38 2.69
CA SER A 240 11.24 3.47 2.55
C SER A 240 10.57 3.80 3.89
N LEU A 241 11.01 3.15 4.97
CA LEU A 241 10.51 3.38 6.31
C LEU A 241 10.79 4.83 6.76
N LEU A 242 12.03 5.30 6.69
CA LEU A 242 12.42 6.65 7.10
C LEU A 242 11.73 7.74 6.28
N ILE A 243 11.53 7.52 4.97
CA ILE A 243 10.75 8.44 4.13
C ILE A 243 9.29 8.50 4.62
N GLY A 244 8.69 7.35 4.92
CA GLY A 244 7.33 7.25 5.47
C GLY A 244 7.17 8.03 6.78
N LEU A 245 8.08 7.80 7.73
CA LEU A 245 8.11 8.45 9.04
C LEU A 245 8.34 9.96 8.93
N GLY A 246 9.30 10.38 8.10
CA GLY A 246 9.57 11.79 7.86
C GLY A 246 8.34 12.50 7.29
N ASN A 247 7.62 11.86 6.36
CA ASN A 247 6.36 12.39 5.83
C ASN A 247 5.24 12.45 6.89
N GLN A 248 5.28 11.67 7.96
CA GLN A 248 4.35 11.77 9.07
C GLN A 248 4.69 12.91 10.05
N GLY A 249 5.91 13.47 9.95
CA GLY A 249 6.40 14.52 10.84
C GLY A 249 7.31 14.02 11.95
N GLU A 250 7.68 12.74 11.97
CA GLU A 250 8.60 12.13 12.95
C GLU A 250 10.07 12.49 12.66
N LEU A 251 10.35 13.77 12.45
CA LEU A 251 11.62 14.25 11.94
C LEU A 251 12.75 14.15 12.95
N ASP A 252 12.52 14.47 14.23
CA ASP A 252 13.55 14.30 15.27
C ASP A 252 14.09 12.87 15.30
N PHE A 253 13.18 11.89 15.28
CA PHE A 253 13.52 10.47 15.23
C PHE A 253 14.27 10.10 13.95
N VAL A 254 13.73 10.50 12.78
CA VAL A 254 14.38 10.22 11.49
C VAL A 254 15.78 10.83 11.44
N MET A 255 15.96 12.05 11.92
CA MET A 255 17.24 12.76 11.88
C MET A 255 18.29 12.14 12.80
N ASP A 256 17.89 11.60 13.97
CA ASP A 256 18.78 10.80 14.83
C ASP A 256 19.30 9.56 14.09
N ILE A 257 18.42 8.80 13.43
CA ILE A 257 18.82 7.62 12.66
C ILE A 257 19.74 8.02 11.50
N LEU A 258 19.37 9.07 10.75
CA LEU A 258 20.16 9.57 9.62
C LEU A 258 21.54 10.09 10.02
N SER A 259 21.80 10.38 11.30
CA SER A 259 23.14 10.77 11.76
C SER A 259 24.16 9.61 11.70
N ARG A 260 23.66 8.38 11.57
CA ARG A 260 24.45 7.13 11.56
C ARG A 260 24.57 6.51 10.17
N VAL A 261 23.94 7.12 9.17
CA VAL A 261 23.88 6.65 7.77
C VAL A 261 24.93 7.39 6.93
N TYR A 262 25.43 6.78 5.85
CA TYR A 262 26.40 7.43 4.96
C TYR A 262 25.83 8.72 4.32
N PRO A 263 26.65 9.76 4.06
CA PRO A 263 26.17 11.06 3.58
C PRO A 263 25.32 11.03 2.30
N ASP A 264 25.71 10.24 1.29
CA ASP A 264 24.98 10.15 0.03
C ASP A 264 23.59 9.50 0.19
N GLU A 265 23.54 8.47 1.03
CA GLU A 265 22.32 7.75 1.39
C GLU A 265 21.37 8.63 2.20
N ARG A 266 21.92 9.34 3.19
CA ARG A 266 21.20 10.30 4.04
C ARG A 266 20.48 11.33 3.19
N LEU A 267 21.20 11.94 2.26
CA LEU A 267 20.61 12.96 1.39
C LEU A 267 19.51 12.37 0.49
N SER A 268 19.73 11.18 -0.05
CA SER A 268 18.77 10.45 -0.89
C SER A 268 17.45 10.12 -0.16
N ILE A 269 17.51 9.95 1.17
CA ILE A 269 16.35 9.79 2.05
C ILE A 269 15.66 11.14 2.27
N ILE A 270 16.40 12.20 2.59
CA ILE A 270 15.86 13.55 2.81
C ILE A 270 15.15 14.07 1.55
N GLU A 271 15.74 13.91 0.37
CA GLU A 271 15.09 14.25 -0.90
C GLU A 271 13.80 13.44 -1.11
N GLY A 272 13.77 12.19 -0.66
CA GLY A 272 12.57 11.35 -0.66
C GLY A 272 11.45 11.87 0.27
N ILE A 273 11.82 12.34 1.47
CA ILE A 273 10.90 12.98 2.42
C ILE A 273 10.31 14.24 1.77
N VAL A 274 11.14 15.10 1.16
CA VAL A 274 10.67 16.31 0.48
C VAL A 274 9.69 15.98 -0.65
N LYS A 275 10.00 15.00 -1.51
CA LYS A 275 9.12 14.58 -2.62
C LYS A 275 7.76 14.09 -2.13
N THR A 276 7.74 13.30 -1.05
CA THR A 276 6.51 12.73 -0.50
C THR A 276 5.71 13.70 0.36
N SER A 277 6.37 14.73 0.90
CA SER A 277 5.79 15.71 1.82
C SER A 277 5.55 17.07 1.18
N VAL A 278 5.65 17.18 -0.15
CA VAL A 278 5.54 18.47 -0.87
C VAL A 278 4.28 19.25 -0.50
N ASP A 279 3.18 18.57 -0.18
CA ASP A 279 1.89 19.19 0.15
C ASP A 279 1.72 19.54 1.65
N LYS A 280 2.71 19.21 2.50
CA LYS A 280 2.71 19.40 3.97
C LYS A 280 3.74 20.46 4.39
N GLU A 281 3.28 21.69 4.58
CA GLU A 281 4.19 22.81 4.88
C GLU A 281 4.91 22.64 6.23
N ASP A 282 4.21 22.23 7.27
CA ASP A 282 4.80 22.03 8.61
C ASP A 282 5.97 21.01 8.57
N VAL A 283 5.78 19.88 7.88
CA VAL A 283 6.83 18.86 7.72
C VAL A 283 8.05 19.42 6.98
N LEU A 284 7.85 20.15 5.89
CA LEU A 284 8.96 20.76 5.15
C LEU A 284 9.65 21.85 5.97
N PHE A 285 8.90 22.64 6.73
CA PHE A 285 9.40 23.69 7.61
C PHE A 285 10.29 23.12 8.70
N ASP A 286 9.78 22.11 9.41
CA ASP A 286 10.53 21.43 10.46
C ASP A 286 11.76 20.75 9.88
N LEU A 287 11.64 20.06 8.74
CA LEU A 287 12.77 19.42 8.07
C LEU A 287 13.88 20.43 7.78
N ILE A 288 13.54 21.57 7.18
CA ILE A 288 14.50 22.63 6.86
C ILE A 288 15.21 23.14 8.12
N ASN A 289 14.52 23.21 9.26
CA ASN A 289 15.12 23.64 10.53
C ASN A 289 16.08 22.63 11.16
N HIS A 290 16.05 21.36 10.75
CA HIS A 290 17.02 20.35 11.18
C HIS A 290 18.31 20.35 10.36
N LEU A 291 18.34 21.05 9.22
CA LEU A 291 19.48 21.01 8.29
C LEU A 291 20.38 22.22 8.48
N GLU A 292 21.68 22.01 8.31
CA GLU A 292 22.71 23.05 8.38
C GLU A 292 23.75 22.89 7.26
N GLY A 293 24.55 23.93 7.02
CA GLY A 293 25.67 23.90 6.07
C GLY A 293 25.28 23.55 4.63
N GLU A 294 26.13 22.77 3.95
CA GLU A 294 25.93 22.37 2.55
C GLU A 294 24.67 21.51 2.35
N GLU A 295 24.31 20.70 3.36
CA GLU A 295 23.09 19.88 3.32
C GLU A 295 21.85 20.76 3.29
N PHE A 296 21.80 21.81 4.12
CA PHE A 296 20.73 22.80 4.08
C PHE A 296 20.64 23.45 2.69
N GLU A 297 21.75 23.93 2.12
CA GLU A 297 21.71 24.64 0.83
C GLU A 297 21.17 23.75 -0.30
N ARG A 298 21.61 22.48 -0.34
CA ARG A 298 21.16 21.52 -1.34
C ARG A 298 19.67 21.21 -1.19
N ILE A 299 19.22 20.90 0.03
CA ILE A 299 17.82 20.53 0.27
C ILE A 299 16.89 21.74 0.15
N ALA A 300 17.30 22.93 0.60
CA ALA A 300 16.55 24.17 0.40
C ALA A 300 16.35 24.46 -1.09
N GLY A 301 17.41 24.34 -1.90
CA GLY A 301 17.32 24.46 -3.35
C GLY A 301 16.36 23.45 -3.96
N PHE A 302 16.38 22.20 -3.48
CA PHE A 302 15.50 21.13 -3.93
C PHE A 302 14.03 21.34 -3.53
N VAL A 303 13.76 21.78 -2.30
CA VAL A 303 12.41 22.17 -1.83
C VAL A 303 11.87 23.28 -2.72
N MET A 304 12.66 24.31 -3.00
CA MET A 304 12.25 25.40 -3.89
C MET A 304 11.94 24.93 -5.32
N ASP A 305 12.69 23.97 -5.85
CA ASP A 305 12.39 23.37 -7.16
C ASP A 305 11.05 22.62 -7.16
N GLN A 306 10.78 21.83 -6.11
CA GLN A 306 9.49 21.14 -5.96
C GLN A 306 8.33 22.14 -5.87
N LEU A 307 8.47 23.21 -5.09
CA LEU A 307 7.44 24.23 -4.94
C LEU A 307 7.19 25.02 -6.24
N LEU A 308 8.25 25.37 -6.98
CA LEU A 308 8.15 26.10 -8.25
C LEU A 308 7.60 25.26 -9.41
N SER A 309 7.62 23.93 -9.30
CA SER A 309 7.03 23.01 -10.29
C SER A 309 5.50 23.00 -10.29
N LYS A 310 4.87 23.58 -9.26
CA LYS A 310 3.42 23.69 -9.08
C LYS A 310 2.99 25.17 -9.02
N PRO A 311 1.70 25.49 -9.18
CA PRO A 311 1.19 26.83 -8.91
C PRO A 311 1.53 27.28 -7.48
N ALA A 312 2.00 28.52 -7.34
CA ALA A 312 2.38 29.06 -6.05
C ALA A 312 1.17 29.13 -5.10
N HIS A 313 1.35 28.71 -3.85
CA HIS A 313 0.29 28.69 -2.85
C HIS A 313 0.72 29.39 -1.55
N GLY A 314 -0.14 30.27 -1.02
CA GLY A 314 0.21 31.13 0.11
C GLY A 314 0.61 30.40 1.38
N LYS A 315 0.17 29.15 1.57
CA LYS A 315 0.52 28.31 2.72
C LYS A 315 2.04 28.14 2.90
N TYR A 316 2.83 28.11 1.82
CA TYR A 316 4.29 27.97 1.88
C TYR A 316 5.07 29.25 2.11
N ARG A 317 4.38 30.39 2.28
CA ARG A 317 5.03 31.70 2.42
C ARG A 317 6.02 31.70 3.58
N ARG A 318 5.66 31.10 4.72
CA ARG A 318 6.52 31.01 5.90
C ARG A 318 7.78 30.22 5.60
N LEU A 319 7.65 28.95 5.18
CA LEU A 319 8.76 28.12 4.71
C LEU A 319 9.70 28.83 3.73
N VAL A 320 9.15 29.44 2.68
CA VAL A 320 9.94 30.09 1.62
C VAL A 320 10.74 31.28 2.15
N LYS A 321 10.15 32.09 3.04
CA LYS A 321 10.88 33.19 3.70
C LYS A 321 12.00 32.67 4.58
N THR A 322 11.74 31.65 5.38
CA THR A 322 12.76 31.02 6.24
C THR A 322 13.93 30.46 5.43
N ILE A 323 13.66 29.82 4.29
CA ILE A 323 14.71 29.40 3.36
C ILE A 323 15.53 30.61 2.88
N GLY A 324 14.86 31.67 2.42
CA GLY A 324 15.50 32.88 1.92
C GLY A 324 16.38 33.59 2.95
N GLU A 325 15.95 33.61 4.21
CA GLU A 325 16.66 34.26 5.32
C GLU A 325 17.93 33.50 5.73
N ARG A 326 17.94 32.17 5.54
CA ARG A 326 19.04 31.30 5.96
C ARG A 326 20.03 30.99 4.84
N THR A 327 19.58 30.94 3.59
CA THR A 327 20.43 30.58 2.45
C THR A 327 21.47 31.66 2.11
N MET A 328 22.67 31.19 1.80
CA MET A 328 23.79 31.98 1.29
C MET A 328 23.98 31.82 -0.22
N GLU A 329 23.27 30.87 -0.82
CA GLU A 329 23.30 30.57 -2.25
C GLU A 329 22.41 31.53 -3.04
N ASP A 330 23.05 32.29 -3.94
CA ASP A 330 22.37 33.25 -4.82
C ASP A 330 21.30 32.55 -5.66
N SER A 331 21.56 31.31 -6.12
CA SER A 331 20.61 30.53 -6.92
C SER A 331 19.33 30.19 -6.16
N VAL A 332 19.42 29.90 -4.85
CA VAL A 332 18.26 29.63 -3.99
C VAL A 332 17.51 30.92 -3.70
N ARG A 333 18.20 32.04 -3.45
CA ARG A 333 17.57 33.37 -3.29
C ARG A 333 16.76 33.79 -4.50
N VAL A 334 17.25 33.52 -5.72
CA VAL A 334 16.50 33.77 -6.96
C VAL A 334 15.20 32.96 -6.97
N LYS A 335 15.25 31.68 -6.61
CA LYS A 335 14.05 30.83 -6.53
C LYS A 335 13.05 31.35 -5.48
N VAL A 336 13.54 31.76 -4.31
CA VAL A 336 12.72 32.36 -3.24
C VAL A 336 12.03 33.64 -3.73
N ALA A 337 12.78 34.57 -4.31
CA ALA A 337 12.23 35.81 -4.88
C ALA A 337 11.19 35.53 -5.96
N THR A 338 11.47 34.56 -6.83
CA THR A 338 10.54 34.11 -7.89
C THR A 338 9.24 33.56 -7.31
N TYR A 339 9.32 32.72 -6.28
CA TYR A 339 8.13 32.13 -5.66
C TYR A 339 7.27 33.19 -4.96
N LEU A 340 7.90 34.09 -4.20
CA LEU A 340 7.21 35.19 -3.52
C LEU A 340 6.57 36.16 -4.51
N ALA A 341 7.24 36.46 -5.64
CA ALA A 341 6.67 37.25 -6.71
C ALA A 341 5.43 36.56 -7.33
N LYS A 342 5.48 35.25 -7.58
CA LYS A 342 4.32 34.47 -8.05
C LYS A 342 3.15 34.49 -7.04
N LEU A 343 3.41 34.67 -5.74
CA LEU A 343 2.38 34.87 -4.71
C LEU A 343 1.87 36.32 -4.60
N GLY A 344 2.45 37.27 -5.33
CA GLY A 344 2.19 38.71 -5.17
C GLY A 344 2.84 39.33 -3.94
N ASP A 345 3.75 38.63 -3.25
CA ASP A 345 4.54 39.16 -2.13
C ASP A 345 5.73 39.96 -2.65
N PHE A 346 5.47 41.08 -3.33
CA PHE A 346 6.49 41.82 -4.06
C PHE A 346 7.53 42.47 -3.15
N GLU A 347 7.16 42.88 -1.94
CA GLU A 347 8.07 43.50 -0.98
C GLU A 347 9.19 42.53 -0.57
N ASP A 348 8.82 41.32 -0.11
CA ASP A 348 9.81 40.31 0.24
C ASP A 348 10.52 39.73 -0.99
N ALA A 349 9.84 39.62 -2.14
CA ALA A 349 10.51 39.22 -3.38
C ALA A 349 11.65 40.18 -3.76
N LEU A 350 11.41 41.50 -3.69
CA LEU A 350 12.43 42.53 -3.94
C LEU A 350 13.55 42.46 -2.90
N LYS A 351 13.22 42.31 -1.63
CA LYS A 351 14.19 42.13 -0.53
C LYS A 351 15.15 40.99 -0.83
N PHE A 352 14.66 39.80 -1.18
CA PHE A 352 15.53 38.66 -1.48
C PHE A 352 16.28 38.81 -2.80
N ALA A 353 15.69 39.43 -3.83
CA ALA A 353 16.39 39.72 -5.09
C ALA A 353 17.59 40.67 -4.89
N GLN A 354 17.47 41.64 -3.98
CA GLN A 354 18.55 42.57 -3.64
C GLN A 354 19.74 41.89 -2.94
N LEU A 355 19.48 40.80 -2.22
CA LEU A 355 20.53 40.00 -1.56
C LEU A 355 21.35 39.14 -2.52
N VAL A 356 20.93 39.02 -3.79
CA VAL A 356 21.66 38.26 -4.82
C VAL A 356 22.90 39.05 -5.27
N ARG A 357 24.08 38.44 -5.17
CA ARG A 357 25.37 39.09 -5.46
C ARG A 357 25.72 39.01 -6.95
N GLY A 358 25.51 37.85 -7.58
CA GLY A 358 25.80 37.61 -8.98
C GLY A 358 24.91 38.45 -9.90
N HIS A 359 25.51 39.30 -10.73
CA HIS A 359 24.78 40.24 -11.61
C HIS A 359 23.75 39.56 -12.52
N TYR A 360 24.12 38.41 -13.09
CA TYR A 360 23.22 37.62 -13.93
C TYR A 360 22.04 37.04 -13.14
N LEU A 361 22.30 36.37 -12.01
CA LEU A 361 21.26 35.79 -11.16
C LEU A 361 20.33 36.87 -10.59
N ARG A 362 20.88 38.02 -10.21
CA ARG A 362 20.10 39.17 -9.74
C ARG A 362 19.16 39.68 -10.84
N SER A 363 19.67 39.80 -12.07
CA SER A 363 18.88 40.14 -13.25
C SER A 363 17.71 39.17 -13.48
N LEU A 364 17.94 37.86 -13.30
CA LEU A 364 16.87 36.85 -13.37
C LEU A 364 15.79 37.03 -12.30
N ALA A 365 16.19 37.32 -11.04
CA ALA A 365 15.25 37.54 -9.96
C ALA A 365 14.37 38.77 -10.21
N PHE A 366 14.99 39.90 -10.57
CA PHE A 366 14.27 41.14 -10.85
C PHE A 366 13.33 41.00 -12.06
N GLY A 367 13.73 40.29 -13.11
CA GLY A 367 12.81 40.06 -14.21
C GLY A 367 11.66 39.12 -13.89
N SER A 368 11.86 38.13 -13.02
CA SER A 368 10.76 37.29 -12.52
C SER A 368 9.75 38.13 -11.73
N ILE A 369 10.23 39.09 -10.94
CA ILE A 369 9.39 40.06 -10.22
C ILE A 369 8.62 40.96 -11.20
N ALA A 370 9.31 41.50 -12.21
CA ALA A 370 8.72 42.38 -13.20
C ALA A 370 7.57 41.68 -13.96
N VAL A 371 7.78 40.44 -14.41
CA VAL A 371 6.75 39.63 -15.06
C VAL A 371 5.55 39.38 -14.14
N ALA A 372 5.80 39.05 -12.87
CA ALA A 372 4.72 38.79 -11.92
C ALA A 372 3.90 40.06 -11.59
N LYS A 373 4.55 41.21 -11.43
CA LYS A 373 3.89 42.51 -11.24
C LYS A 373 3.02 42.89 -12.44
N LEU A 374 3.55 42.69 -13.65
CA LEU A 374 2.80 42.93 -14.88
C LEU A 374 1.56 42.03 -14.98
N LYS A 375 1.69 40.74 -14.65
CA LYS A 375 0.55 39.80 -14.59
C LYS A 375 -0.50 40.22 -13.54
N ALA A 376 -0.08 40.90 -12.47
CA ALA A 376 -0.96 41.47 -11.46
C ALA A 376 -1.53 42.86 -11.83
N GLY A 377 -1.15 43.43 -12.98
CA GLY A 377 -1.57 44.76 -13.44
C GLY A 377 -0.75 45.93 -12.87
N ASP A 378 0.30 45.67 -12.09
CA ASP A 378 1.24 46.69 -11.58
C ASP A 378 2.28 47.01 -12.67
N ILE A 379 1.87 47.83 -13.65
CA ILE A 379 2.71 48.21 -14.79
C ILE A 379 3.93 49.03 -14.35
N ASP A 380 3.72 50.06 -13.52
CA ASP A 380 4.80 50.93 -13.06
C ASP A 380 5.84 50.13 -12.26
N GLY A 381 5.38 49.29 -11.34
CA GLY A 381 6.27 48.43 -10.59
C GLY A 381 6.97 47.37 -11.43
N ALA A 382 6.35 46.91 -12.53
CA ALA A 382 7.00 46.00 -13.48
C ALA A 382 8.14 46.70 -14.23
N ILE A 383 7.95 47.95 -14.65
CA ILE A 383 8.99 48.77 -15.28
C ILE A 383 10.14 49.01 -14.30
N ASP A 384 9.83 49.41 -13.06
CA ASP A 384 10.84 49.65 -12.02
C ASP A 384 11.69 48.40 -11.76
N ALA A 385 11.07 47.23 -11.64
CA ALA A 385 11.77 45.97 -11.48
C ALA A 385 12.60 45.59 -12.73
N ALA A 386 12.11 45.88 -13.94
CA ALA A 386 12.84 45.63 -15.18
C ALA A 386 14.09 46.52 -15.31
N LEU A 387 14.05 47.76 -14.81
CA LEU A 387 15.20 48.67 -14.84
C LEU A 387 16.36 48.22 -13.93
N GLU A 388 16.08 47.39 -12.92
CA GLU A 388 17.11 46.77 -12.07
C GLU A 388 17.86 45.60 -12.76
N VAL A 389 17.42 45.18 -13.96
CA VAL A 389 18.06 44.11 -14.75
C VAL A 389 19.28 44.68 -15.48
N LYS A 390 20.46 44.47 -14.91
CA LYS A 390 21.72 45.05 -15.39
C LYS A 390 22.47 44.20 -16.41
N ASP A 391 22.06 42.95 -16.63
CA ASP A 391 22.63 42.14 -17.70
C ASP A 391 22.25 42.73 -19.07
N PRO A 392 23.21 43.12 -19.94
CA PRO A 392 22.90 43.85 -21.17
C PRO A 392 22.01 43.08 -22.16
N LYS A 393 22.16 41.75 -22.22
CA LYS A 393 21.38 40.90 -23.13
C LYS A 393 20.00 40.63 -22.55
N TRP A 394 19.91 40.37 -21.24
CA TRP A 394 18.66 40.04 -20.57
C TRP A 394 17.77 41.28 -20.33
N GLY A 395 18.35 42.41 -19.94
CA GLY A 395 17.64 43.66 -19.71
C GLY A 395 16.98 44.23 -20.97
N SER A 396 17.69 44.19 -22.10
CA SER A 396 17.15 44.69 -23.37
C SER A 396 15.96 43.86 -23.87
N TRP A 397 16.04 42.52 -23.73
CA TRP A 397 14.97 41.61 -24.15
C TRP A 397 13.76 41.70 -23.21
N LEU A 398 13.98 41.62 -21.90
CA LEU A 398 12.90 41.67 -20.91
C LEU A 398 12.14 42.99 -20.97
N LEU A 399 12.85 44.12 -21.09
CA LEU A 399 12.23 45.43 -21.24
C LEU A 399 11.40 45.50 -22.53
N SER A 400 11.89 44.95 -23.64
CA SER A 400 11.12 44.83 -24.89
C SER A 400 9.84 44.02 -24.70
N GLU A 401 9.90 42.88 -24.01
CA GLU A 401 8.75 42.00 -23.80
C GLU A 401 7.73 42.65 -22.86
N ILE A 402 8.18 43.26 -21.76
CA ILE A 402 7.31 44.01 -20.83
C ILE A 402 6.64 45.17 -21.55
N LEU A 403 7.39 45.98 -22.31
CA LEU A 403 6.83 47.09 -23.09
C LEU A 403 5.82 46.60 -24.14
N THR A 404 6.12 45.50 -24.83
CA THR A 404 5.18 44.90 -25.80
C THR A 404 3.90 44.45 -25.12
N LYS A 405 4.01 43.77 -23.96
CA LYS A 405 2.86 43.28 -23.21
C LYS A 405 2.02 44.40 -22.58
N ILE A 406 2.65 45.48 -22.14
CA ILE A 406 1.97 46.71 -21.71
C ILE A 406 1.15 47.29 -22.86
N LEU A 407 1.73 47.39 -24.06
CA LEU A 407 1.05 47.89 -25.26
C LEU A 407 -0.11 46.97 -25.69
N GLU A 408 0.06 45.64 -25.60
CA GLU A 408 -1.01 44.66 -25.86
C GLU A 408 -2.17 44.80 -24.86
N LEU A 409 -1.90 44.91 -23.56
CA LEU A 409 -2.92 45.13 -22.52
C LEU A 409 -3.66 46.45 -22.69
N HIS A 410 -3.02 47.45 -23.31
CA HIS A 410 -3.65 48.73 -23.67
C HIS A 410 -4.43 48.66 -24.99
N ALA A 411 -4.13 47.69 -25.86
CA ALA A 411 -4.72 47.55 -27.17
C ALA A 411 -6.00 46.70 -27.17
N GLU A 412 -6.03 45.48 -26.62
CA GLU A 412 -7.20 44.58 -26.72
C GLU A 412 -7.29 43.58 -25.53
N GLY A 413 -8.48 43.48 -24.90
CA GLY A 413 -8.72 42.79 -23.63
C GLY A 413 -8.85 41.26 -23.61
N GLU A 414 -8.08 40.49 -24.39
CA GLU A 414 -7.97 39.02 -24.23
C GLU A 414 -6.56 38.56 -24.60
N VAL A 415 -5.94 37.67 -23.79
CA VAL A 415 -4.68 37.02 -24.17
C VAL A 415 -4.78 35.50 -23.98
N SER A 416 -4.59 34.80 -25.09
CA SER A 416 -4.24 33.37 -25.18
C SER A 416 -2.81 33.28 -25.69
N GLU A 417 -1.82 33.08 -24.81
CA GLU A 417 -0.58 32.29 -25.03
C GLU A 417 0.48 32.53 -23.92
N ASP A 418 1.21 31.45 -23.55
CA ASP A 418 2.05 31.36 -22.37
C ASP A 418 3.53 31.76 -22.62
N ILE A 419 3.94 32.89 -22.05
CA ILE A 419 5.30 33.45 -22.07
C ILE A 419 6.35 32.43 -21.54
N GLU A 420 5.95 31.53 -20.65
CA GLU A 420 6.83 30.53 -20.02
C GLU A 420 7.29 29.45 -21.02
N GLU A 421 6.52 29.19 -22.09
CA GLU A 421 6.83 28.19 -23.12
C GLU A 421 7.85 28.72 -24.16
N ARG A 422 7.73 30.00 -24.56
CA ARG A 422 8.69 30.66 -25.46
C ARG A 422 10.07 30.87 -24.82
N ALA A 423 10.10 31.17 -23.52
CA ALA A 423 11.35 31.31 -22.77
C ALA A 423 12.16 29.99 -22.75
N LYS A 424 11.47 28.83 -22.67
CA LYS A 424 12.11 27.51 -22.77
C LYS A 424 12.65 27.23 -24.17
N HIS A 425 11.91 27.61 -25.22
CA HIS A 425 12.32 27.42 -26.61
C HIS A 425 13.57 28.23 -27.00
N GLN A 426 13.68 29.49 -26.56
CA GLN A 426 14.87 30.31 -26.83
C GLN A 426 16.12 29.80 -26.10
N ARG A 427 15.96 29.27 -24.88
CA ARG A 427 17.07 28.64 -24.14
C ARG A 427 17.69 27.45 -24.89
N ILE A 428 16.86 26.60 -25.51
CA ILE A 428 17.33 25.44 -26.30
C ILE A 428 18.09 25.87 -27.56
N LEU A 429 17.70 26.98 -28.18
CA LEU A 429 18.38 27.56 -29.35
C LEU A 429 19.76 28.13 -29.01
N TRP A 430 19.97 28.60 -27.77
CA TRP A 430 21.22 29.22 -27.33
C TRP A 430 22.22 28.25 -26.70
N GLU A 431 21.80 27.06 -26.27
CA GLU A 431 22.71 26.01 -25.81
C GLU A 431 23.36 25.22 -26.98
N LYS A 432 22.94 25.47 -28.23
CA LYS A 432 23.42 24.78 -29.45
C LYS A 432 24.21 25.65 -30.43
N GLY A 433 24.42 26.94 -30.15
CA GLY A 433 25.22 27.86 -30.96
C GLY A 433 26.13 28.68 -30.08
#